data_AF-A0AAD5QQS2-F1
#
_entry.id   AF-A0AAD5QQS2-F1
#
_cell.length_a   1.000
_cell.length_b   1.000
_cell.length_c   1.000
_cell.angle_alpha   90.00
_cell.angle_beta   90.00
_cell.angle_gamma   90.00
#
_symmetry.space_group_name_H-M   'P 1'
#
loop_
_entity.id
_entity.type
_entity.pdbx_description
1 polymer ?
#
loop_
_entity_poly.entity_id
_entity_poly.type
_entity_poly.pdbx_seq_one_letter_code
_entity_poly.pdbx_strand_id
1 'polypeptide(L)'
;MTAVTYVIEPIEGREAIQKNFVKLPEKAQNYSNRHVTLNERFSIIERGYCLKPVDLPQKSNKKEIRFVSRNSQSPEERIASSFAKVEKKRMESQQRLKSKDQEMSPSVC
;
A
#
# COMPACT_ATOMS: atom_id res chain seq x y z
N MET A 1 16.14 19.71 15.32
CA MET A 1 14.78 19.20 15.62
C MET A 1 13.78 20.22 15.10
N THR A 2 12.97 19.87 14.11
CA THR A 2 11.93 20.79 13.58
C THR A 2 10.76 20.79 14.56
N ALA A 3 10.63 21.84 15.37
CA ALA A 3 9.50 22.01 16.27
C ALA A 3 8.23 22.15 15.41
N VAL A 4 7.37 21.13 15.43
CA VAL A 4 6.07 21.16 14.77
C VAL A 4 5.10 21.90 15.69
N THR A 5 4.54 22.97 15.18
CA THR A 5 3.54 23.79 15.85
C THR A 5 2.15 23.21 15.59
N TYR A 6 1.27 23.18 16.59
CA TYR A 6 -0.09 22.64 16.46
C TYR A 6 -1.15 23.68 16.82
N VAL A 7 -2.29 23.60 16.13
CA VAL A 7 -3.57 24.23 16.48
C VAL A 7 -4.46 23.17 17.10
N ILE A 8 -5.22 23.54 18.14
CA ILE A 8 -6.13 22.63 18.82
C ILE A 8 -7.55 22.99 18.46
N GLU A 9 -8.31 22.01 18.00
CA GLU A 9 -9.70 22.19 17.61
C GLU A 9 -10.62 21.23 18.37
N PRO A 10 -11.86 21.65 18.69
CA PRO A 10 -12.85 20.76 19.27
C PRO A 10 -13.27 19.65 18.29
N ILE A 11 -13.48 18.45 18.81
CA ILE A 11 -14.07 17.34 18.04
C ILE A 11 -15.60 17.42 18.14
N GLU A 12 -16.30 17.03 17.07
CA GLU A 12 -17.77 16.91 17.07
C GLU A 12 -18.25 15.89 18.12
N GLY A 13 -19.32 16.23 18.86
CA GLY A 13 -19.86 15.36 19.92
C GLY A 13 -19.02 15.37 21.21
N ARG A 14 -18.07 16.30 21.36
CA ARG A 14 -17.29 16.44 22.60
C ARG A 14 -18.16 16.72 23.83
N GLU A 15 -19.40 17.21 23.66
CA GLU A 15 -20.31 17.48 24.78
C GLU A 15 -20.60 16.20 25.58
N ALA A 16 -20.62 15.04 24.93
CA ALA A 16 -20.77 13.75 25.58
C ALA A 16 -19.55 13.38 26.44
N ILE A 17 -18.36 13.84 26.04
CA ILE A 17 -17.07 13.55 26.69
C ILE A 17 -16.80 14.57 27.83
N GLN A 18 -17.24 15.82 27.69
CA GLN A 18 -17.02 16.89 28.65
C GLN A 18 -17.79 16.76 29.97
N LYS A 19 -18.80 15.87 30.07
CA LYS A 19 -19.54 15.65 31.33
C LYS A 19 -18.63 15.28 32.52
N ASN A 20 -17.45 14.70 32.26
CA ASN A 20 -16.51 14.27 33.28
C ASN A 20 -15.21 15.10 33.35
N PHE A 21 -14.97 16.01 32.41
CA PHE A 21 -13.70 16.74 32.32
C PHE A 21 -13.92 18.25 32.38
N VAL A 22 -13.42 18.85 33.47
CA VAL A 22 -13.47 20.28 33.74
C VAL A 22 -12.82 21.06 32.59
N LYS A 23 -13.66 21.87 31.93
CA LYS A 23 -13.38 23.01 31.05
C LYS A 23 -11.91 23.20 30.64
N LEU A 24 -11.46 22.44 29.63
CA LEU A 24 -10.30 22.81 28.83
C LEU A 24 -10.49 24.02 27.88
N PRO A 25 -11.69 24.54 27.51
CA PRO A 25 -11.80 25.57 26.47
C PRO A 25 -10.98 26.82 26.77
N GLU A 26 -10.91 27.25 28.03
CA GLU A 26 -10.17 28.44 28.44
C GLU A 26 -8.65 28.23 28.38
N LYS A 27 -8.16 26.99 28.45
CA LYS A 27 -6.73 26.67 28.39
C LYS A 27 -6.29 26.10 27.05
N ALA A 28 -7.20 25.67 26.17
CA ALA A 28 -6.87 25.12 24.85
C ALA A 28 -5.96 26.09 24.05
N GLN A 29 -6.18 27.39 24.20
CA GLN A 29 -5.35 28.43 23.59
C GLN A 29 -3.93 28.54 24.18
N ASN A 30 -3.71 28.08 25.42
CA ASN A 30 -2.36 27.97 26.00
C ASN A 30 -1.55 26.81 25.41
N TYR A 31 -2.22 25.88 24.73
CA TYR A 31 -1.59 24.72 24.10
C TYR A 31 -1.46 24.89 22.57
N SER A 32 -2.10 25.91 21.98
CA SER A 32 -1.90 26.25 20.58
C SER A 32 -0.57 26.97 20.38
N ASN A 33 -0.01 26.89 19.17
CA ASN A 33 1.20 27.59 18.77
C ASN A 33 2.48 27.23 19.55
N ARG A 34 2.52 26.05 20.18
CA ARG A 34 3.72 25.58 20.89
C ARG A 34 4.03 24.12 20.61
N HIS A 35 5.23 23.71 21.01
CA HIS A 35 5.58 22.31 21.04
C HIS A 35 4.77 21.59 22.12
N VAL A 36 4.09 20.51 21.74
CA VAL A 36 3.25 19.69 22.63
C VAL A 36 3.91 18.33 22.82
N THR A 37 4.25 18.00 24.06
CA THR A 37 4.80 16.70 24.46
C THR A 37 3.77 15.58 24.24
N LEU A 38 4.24 14.34 24.15
CA LEU A 38 3.37 13.18 23.91
C LEU A 38 2.26 13.05 24.95
N ASN A 39 2.56 13.26 26.24
CA ASN A 39 1.59 13.17 27.32
C ASN A 39 0.50 14.26 27.22
N GLU A 40 0.89 15.47 26.80
CA GLU A 40 -0.07 16.55 26.56
C GLU A 40 -0.99 16.22 25.37
N ARG A 41 -0.49 15.55 24.33
CA ARG A 41 -1.34 15.12 23.21
C ARG A 41 -2.44 14.17 23.65
N PHE A 42 -2.11 13.16 24.45
CA PHE A 42 -3.11 12.25 25.01
C PHE A 42 -4.12 13.00 25.89
N SER A 43 -3.62 13.88 26.77
CA SER A 43 -4.47 14.71 27.62
C SER A 43 -5.46 15.59 26.84
N ILE A 44 -5.05 16.13 25.69
CA ILE A 44 -5.90 16.95 24.82
C ILE A 44 -6.97 16.09 24.13
N ILE A 45 -6.59 14.90 23.62
CA ILE A 45 -7.49 13.97 22.93
C ILE A 45 -8.56 13.40 23.87
N GLU A 46 -8.17 12.96 25.06
CA GLU A 46 -9.10 12.45 26.09
C GLU A 46 -10.19 13.45 26.47
N ARG A 47 -9.91 14.74 26.29
CA ARG A 47 -10.83 15.84 26.59
C ARG A 47 -11.68 16.28 25.40
N GLY A 48 -11.60 15.55 24.28
CA GLY A 48 -12.42 15.80 23.08
C GLY A 48 -11.87 16.88 22.16
N TYR A 49 -10.54 17.03 22.09
CA TYR A 49 -9.88 17.98 21.19
C TYR A 49 -8.88 17.26 20.28
N CYS A 50 -8.72 17.74 19.05
CA CYS A 50 -7.72 17.25 18.11
C CYS A 50 -6.58 18.26 17.94
N LEU A 51 -5.40 17.77 17.56
CA LEU A 51 -4.22 18.57 17.27
C LEU A 51 -3.98 18.57 15.76
N LYS A 52 -4.14 19.73 15.11
CA LYS A 52 -3.82 19.93 13.71
C LYS A 52 -2.45 20.60 13.60
N PRO A 53 -1.47 20.02 12.87
CA PRO A 53 -0.20 20.72 12.64
C PRO A 53 -0.46 22.00 11.84
N VAL A 54 0.09 23.13 12.28
CA VAL A 54 0.15 24.36 11.48
C VAL A 54 1.01 24.04 10.27
N ASP A 55 0.49 24.33 9.08
CA ASP A 55 1.06 24.00 7.77
C ASP A 55 2.57 23.78 7.81
N LEU A 56 2.96 22.51 7.95
CA LEU A 56 4.32 22.13 7.67
C LEU A 56 4.47 22.28 6.16
N PRO A 57 5.53 22.95 5.66
CA PRO A 57 5.80 22.95 4.23
C PRO A 57 5.79 21.48 3.81
N GLN A 58 4.80 21.13 2.97
CA GLN A 58 4.60 19.78 2.50
C GLN A 58 5.90 19.42 1.81
N LYS A 59 6.79 18.70 2.51
CA LYS A 59 8.01 18.20 1.90
C LYS A 59 7.49 17.26 0.83
N SER A 60 7.47 17.74 -0.41
CA SER A 60 7.13 17.01 -1.61
C SER A 60 8.24 16.01 -1.88
N ASN A 61 8.45 15.09 -0.94
CA ASN A 61 9.08 13.82 -1.19
C ASN A 61 8.07 12.99 -2.01
N LYS A 62 7.69 13.47 -3.19
CA LYS A 62 7.18 12.61 -4.24
C LYS A 62 8.37 11.73 -4.62
N LYS A 63 8.60 10.68 -3.83
CA LYS A 63 9.55 9.64 -4.19
C LYS A 63 9.03 9.07 -5.49
N GLU A 64 9.79 9.27 -6.57
CA GLU A 64 9.47 8.66 -7.85
C GLU A 64 9.63 7.13 -7.68
N ILE A 65 8.51 6.43 -7.53
CA ILE A 65 8.50 4.98 -7.43
C ILE A 65 8.42 4.43 -8.85
N ARG A 66 9.52 3.86 -9.35
CA ARG A 66 9.51 3.09 -10.60
C ARG A 66 9.47 1.60 -10.28
N PHE A 67 8.49 0.91 -10.86
CA PHE A 67 8.46 -0.55 -10.84
C PHE A 67 9.42 -1.07 -11.91
N VAL A 68 10.46 -1.80 -11.49
CA VAL A 68 11.39 -2.47 -12.40
C VAL A 68 11.08 -3.97 -12.36
N SER A 69 10.77 -4.54 -13.53
CA SER A 69 10.61 -5.99 -13.66
C SER A 69 11.95 -6.69 -13.43
N ARG A 70 12.00 -7.64 -12.49
CA ARG A 70 13.19 -8.46 -12.22
C ARG A 70 13.54 -9.45 -13.33
N ASN A 71 12.63 -9.67 -14.28
CA ASN A 71 12.86 -10.58 -15.39
C ASN A 71 13.55 -9.82 -16.51
N SER A 72 14.88 -9.88 -16.52
CA SER A 72 15.79 -9.32 -17.52
C SER A 72 15.73 -10.04 -18.87
N GLN A 73 14.59 -10.64 -19.22
CA GLN A 73 14.44 -11.22 -20.54
C GLN A 73 14.29 -10.11 -21.55
N SER A 74 15.26 -10.03 -22.46
CA SER A 74 15.18 -9.15 -23.61
C SER A 74 13.91 -9.46 -24.42
N PRO A 75 13.39 -8.49 -25.17
CA PRO A 75 12.27 -8.73 -26.08
C PRO A 75 12.49 -9.96 -26.98
N GLU A 76 13.72 -10.16 -27.45
CA GLU A 76 14.12 -11.26 -28.32
C GLU A 76 14.02 -12.61 -27.61
N GLU A 77 14.44 -12.71 -26.34
CA GLU A 77 14.33 -13.93 -25.54
C GLU A 77 12.88 -14.32 -25.24
N ARG A 78 12.00 -13.32 -25.05
CA ARG A 78 10.55 -13.56 -24.87
C ARG A 78 9.93 -14.14 -26.12
N ILE A 79 10.29 -13.60 -27.28
CA ILE A 79 9.81 -14.06 -28.57
C ILE A 79 10.32 -15.48 -28.85
N ALA A 80 11.62 -15.74 -28.67
CA ALA A 80 12.21 -17.06 -28.88
C ALA A 80 11.61 -18.14 -27.97
N SER A 81 11.42 -17.83 -26.68
CA SER A 81 10.80 -18.78 -25.73
C SER A 81 9.34 -19.09 -26.03
N SER A 82 8.61 -18.13 -26.62
CA SER A 82 7.24 -18.35 -27.11
C SER A 82 7.23 -19.33 -28.27
N PHE A 83 8.08 -19.11 -29.28
CA PHE A 83 8.17 -20.01 -30.44
C PHE A 83 8.60 -21.43 -30.04
N ALA A 84 9.59 -21.57 -29.17
CA ALA A 84 10.04 -22.87 -28.69
C ALA A 84 8.92 -23.65 -27.96
N LYS A 85 8.08 -22.96 -27.18
CA LYS A 85 6.92 -23.60 -26.51
C LYS A 85 5.87 -24.07 -27.51
N VAL A 86 5.62 -23.30 -28.57
CA VAL A 86 4.66 -23.68 -29.62
C VAL A 86 5.17 -24.88 -30.40
N GLU A 87 6.46 -24.90 -30.76
CA GLU A 87 7.07 -25.99 -31.50
C GLU A 87 7.10 -27.29 -30.69
N LYS A 88 7.47 -27.21 -29.40
CA LYS A 88 7.43 -28.36 -28.48
C LYS A 88 6.04 -28.97 -28.39
N LYS A 89 5.00 -28.14 -28.23
CA LYS A 89 3.59 -28.63 -28.20
C LYS A 89 3.19 -29.31 -29.51
N ARG A 90 3.67 -28.81 -30.65
CA ARG A 90 3.40 -29.40 -31.98
C ARG A 90 4.09 -30.74 -32.15
N MET A 91 5.33 -30.88 -31.69
CA MET A 91 6.04 -32.16 -31.70
C MET A 91 5.37 -33.19 -30.78
N GLU A 92 5.00 -32.78 -29.56
CA GLU A 92 4.29 -33.65 -28.61
C GLU A 92 2.93 -34.12 -29.14
N SER A 93 2.16 -33.26 -29.83
CA SER A 93 0.88 -33.67 -30.42
C SER A 93 1.06 -34.63 -31.59
N GLN A 94 2.06 -34.40 -32.45
CA GLN A 94 2.38 -35.33 -33.54
C GLN A 94 2.88 -36.68 -33.03
N GLN A 95 3.67 -36.69 -31.96
CA GLN A 95 4.15 -37.92 -31.35
C GLN A 95 2.98 -38.73 -30.77
N ARG A 96 2.05 -38.07 -30.05
CA ARG A 96 0.84 -38.71 -29.52
C ARG A 96 -0.08 -39.28 -30.60
N LEU A 97 -0.16 -38.64 -31.77
CA LEU A 97 -0.92 -39.15 -32.91
C LEU A 97 -0.26 -40.40 -33.49
N LYS A 98 1.06 -40.38 -33.72
CA LYS A 98 1.81 -41.55 -34.20
C LYS A 98 1.76 -42.75 -33.26
N SER A 99 1.77 -42.51 -31.94
CA SER A 99 1.65 -43.58 -30.94
C SER A 99 0.27 -44.25 -30.98
N LYS A 100 -0.80 -43.49 -31.24
CA LYS A 100 -2.17 -44.02 -31.36
C LYS A 100 -2.38 -44.86 -32.63
N ASP A 101 -1.71 -44.52 -33.72
CA ASP A 101 -1.79 -45.29 -34.97
C ASP A 101 -1.05 -46.63 -34.87
N GLN A 102 -0.01 -46.74 -34.03
CA GLN A 102 0.72 -48.00 -33.79
C GLN A 102 -0.03 -48.99 -32.89
N GLU A 103 -0.87 -48.52 -31.95
CA GLU A 103 -1.69 -49.40 -31.10
C GLU A 103 -2.94 -49.96 -31.81
N MET A 104 -3.31 -49.43 -32.98
CA MET A 104 -4.52 -49.83 -33.72
C MET A 104 -4.26 -50.73 -34.94
N SER A 105 -3.08 -51.39 -35.00
CA SER A 105 -2.82 -52.41 -36.02
C SER A 105 -3.41 -53.75 -35.57
N PRO A 106 -4.42 -54.31 -36.27
CA PRO A 106 -4.97 -55.59 -35.89
C PRO A 106 -3.94 -56.70 -36.15
N SER A 107 -3.63 -57.50 -35.13
CA SER A 107 -2.97 -58.78 -35.33
C SER A 107 -3.92 -59.69 -36.11
N VAL A 108 -3.63 -59.91 -37.39
CA VAL A 108 -4.31 -60.93 -38.20
C VAL A 108 -3.65 -62.28 -37.88
N CYS A 109 -4.34 -63.11 -37.13
CA CYS A 109 -4.14 -64.56 -37.04
C CYS A 109 -5.43 -65.26 -37.47
#